data_AF-A0A557QKD7-F1
#
_entry.id   AF-A0A557QKD7-F1
#
_cell.length_a   1.000
_cell.length_b   1.000
_cell.length_c   1.000
_cell.angle_alpha   90.00
_cell.angle_beta   90.00
_cell.angle_gamma   90.00
#
_symmetry.space_group_name_H-M   'P 1'
#
loop_
_entity.id
_entity.type
_entity.pdbx_description
1 polymer ?
#
loop_
_entity_poly.entity_id
_entity_poly.type
_entity_poly.pdbx_seq_one_letter_code
_entity_poly.pdbx_strand_id
1 'polypeptide(L)'
;MNLNVLLCRHHTADDVISLSMSTGDWFSVEERDAPSDGEVPLDARFDMAIRGTYYQGDTVRYCAYWDYSDRFCFRDNHNQITPLFERARNGKIRALHTSIDAVVEPAKKPSGALEQGKSRFKLVVDGKVTTDVVYESQLFLRLYGADVTPFSDRTLGSWDFFVGVAEAVHCLSSEHTHPEKSETAKHEWANVSLPISQHSGEVCEKNGRWGRVDDLKESHLLWKGERMPRNHGKNVDWVWLGPS
;
A
#
# COMPACT_ATOMS: atom_id res chain seq x y z
N MET A 1 14.32 -25.47 -14.36
CA MET A 1 12.88 -25.27 -14.14
C MET A 1 12.62 -23.77 -14.16
N ASN A 2 11.72 -23.29 -15.01
CA ASN A 2 11.20 -21.93 -14.87
C ASN A 2 10.27 -21.95 -13.68
N LEU A 3 10.69 -21.32 -12.58
CA LEU A 3 9.85 -21.17 -11.40
C LEU A 3 8.97 -19.94 -11.63
N ASN A 4 7.67 -20.16 -11.74
CA ASN A 4 6.70 -19.09 -11.92
C ASN A 4 5.89 -18.91 -10.64
N VAL A 5 5.71 -17.68 -10.19
CA VAL A 5 4.86 -17.35 -9.04
C VAL A 5 3.50 -16.86 -9.51
N LEU A 6 2.42 -17.27 -8.85
CA LEU A 6 1.08 -16.76 -9.13
C LEU A 6 0.82 -15.49 -8.34
N LEU A 7 0.34 -14.45 -9.03
CA LEU A 7 0.01 -13.14 -8.47
C LEU A 7 -1.41 -12.75 -8.88
N CYS A 8 -2.15 -12.10 -7.98
CA CYS A 8 -3.42 -11.48 -8.34
C CYS A 8 -3.31 -9.96 -8.46
N ARG A 9 -4.25 -9.34 -9.18
CA ARG A 9 -4.38 -7.88 -9.23
C ARG A 9 -4.74 -7.35 -7.86
N HIS A 10 -3.99 -6.39 -7.36
CA HIS A 10 -4.07 -6.01 -5.95
C HIS A 10 -5.45 -5.63 -5.41
N HIS A 11 -6.15 -4.75 -6.12
CA HIS A 11 -7.36 -4.10 -5.62
C HIS A 11 -8.66 -4.78 -6.05
N THR A 12 -8.57 -5.86 -6.84
CA THR A 12 -9.73 -6.65 -7.26
C THR A 12 -9.59 -8.12 -6.90
N ALA A 13 -8.37 -8.65 -6.81
CA ALA A 13 -8.04 -10.07 -6.69
C ALA A 13 -8.57 -10.99 -7.82
N ASP A 14 -9.31 -10.45 -8.79
CA ASP A 14 -9.98 -11.20 -9.87
C ASP A 14 -9.10 -11.53 -11.08
N ASP A 15 -7.98 -10.84 -11.27
CA ASP A 15 -7.07 -11.06 -12.41
C ASP A 15 -5.78 -11.73 -11.90
N VAL A 16 -5.53 -12.96 -12.36
CA VAL A 16 -4.41 -13.79 -11.91
C VAL A 16 -3.41 -14.00 -13.05
N ILE A 17 -2.13 -13.78 -12.72
CA ILE A 17 -1.02 -13.99 -13.63
C ILE A 17 -0.04 -15.02 -13.09
N SER A 18 0.59 -15.77 -14.00
CA SER A 18 1.80 -16.54 -13.75
C SER A 18 2.99 -15.66 -14.12
N LEU A 19 3.78 -15.27 -13.12
CA LEU A 19 4.97 -14.45 -13.28
C LEU A 19 6.21 -15.33 -13.37
N SER A 20 6.91 -15.28 -14.50
CA SER A 20 8.24 -15.86 -14.62
C SER A 20 9.22 -15.11 -13.71
N MET A 21 9.79 -15.80 -12.71
CA MET A 21 10.72 -15.16 -11.79
C MET A 21 12.07 -14.86 -12.43
N SER A 22 12.45 -15.57 -13.50
CA SER A 22 13.72 -15.37 -14.21
C SER A 22 13.64 -14.29 -15.30
N THR A 23 12.57 -14.29 -16.10
CA THR A 23 12.45 -13.39 -17.27
C THR A 23 11.59 -12.17 -17.01
N GLY A 24 10.65 -12.28 -16.07
CA GLY A 24 9.65 -11.26 -15.81
C GLY A 24 8.48 -11.24 -16.78
N ASP A 25 8.38 -12.25 -17.63
CA ASP A 25 7.19 -12.45 -18.48
C ASP A 25 5.97 -12.84 -17.65
N TRP A 26 4.81 -12.36 -18.08
CA TRP A 26 3.52 -12.60 -17.46
C TRP A 26 2.68 -13.45 -18.39
N PHE A 27 1.99 -14.44 -17.83
CA PHE A 27 1.01 -15.24 -18.55
C PHE A 27 -0.30 -15.15 -17.79
N SER A 28 -1.38 -14.83 -18.50
CA SER A 28 -2.72 -14.88 -17.91
C SER A 28 -3.02 -16.31 -17.46
N VAL A 29 -3.59 -16.44 -16.27
CA VAL A 29 -4.09 -17.69 -15.72
C VAL A 29 -5.59 -17.56 -15.58
N GLU A 30 -6.34 -18.58 -15.99
CA GLU A 30 -7.79 -18.56 -15.79
C GLU A 30 -8.10 -18.74 -14.30
N GLU A 31 -9.06 -17.97 -13.78
CA GLU A 31 -9.43 -17.95 -12.37
C GLU A 31 -9.76 -19.35 -11.81
N ARG A 32 -10.37 -20.22 -12.64
CA ARG A 32 -10.69 -21.61 -12.27
C ARG A 32 -9.46 -22.47 -11.95
N ASP A 33 -8.31 -22.12 -12.52
CA ASP A 33 -7.05 -22.86 -12.38
C ASP A 33 -6.21 -22.35 -11.18
N ALA A 34 -6.57 -21.19 -10.64
CA ALA A 34 -5.92 -20.55 -9.50
C ALA A 34 -6.95 -19.72 -8.71
N PRO A 35 -7.86 -20.36 -7.94
CA PRO A 35 -8.88 -19.64 -7.20
C PRO A 35 -8.23 -18.69 -6.20
N SER A 36 -8.76 -17.47 -6.13
CA SER A 36 -8.29 -16.48 -5.17
C SER A 36 -8.57 -16.95 -3.74
N ASP A 37 -7.54 -16.97 -2.91
CA ASP A 37 -7.65 -17.26 -1.47
C ASP A 37 -8.28 -16.08 -0.68
N GLY A 38 -8.85 -15.09 -1.39
CA GLY A 38 -9.41 -13.88 -0.83
C GLY A 38 -8.36 -12.82 -0.50
N GLU A 39 -8.73 -11.87 0.35
CA GLU A 39 -7.91 -10.71 0.69
C GLU A 39 -7.03 -11.00 1.89
N VAL A 40 -5.93 -11.73 1.64
CA VAL A 40 -4.91 -11.98 2.65
C VAL A 40 -3.80 -10.91 2.55
N PRO A 41 -3.35 -10.30 3.67
CA PRO A 41 -2.22 -9.38 3.68
C PRO A 41 -0.95 -9.97 3.04
N LEU A 42 -0.14 -9.13 2.41
CA LEU A 42 1.02 -9.57 1.61
C LEU A 42 2.08 -10.32 2.42
N ASP A 43 2.27 -9.92 3.67
CA ASP A 43 3.19 -10.54 4.63
C ASP A 43 2.79 -11.98 4.98
N ALA A 44 1.51 -12.34 4.86
CA ALA A 44 1.00 -13.67 5.21
C ALA A 44 0.89 -14.65 4.03
N ARG A 45 1.29 -14.28 2.80
CA ARG A 45 1.07 -15.10 1.59
C ARG A 45 2.12 -16.18 1.29
N PHE A 46 3.07 -16.43 2.19
CA PHE A 46 4.23 -17.29 1.93
C PHE A 46 3.90 -18.76 1.66
N ASP A 47 2.80 -19.32 2.20
CA ASP A 47 2.40 -20.72 1.99
C ASP A 47 1.16 -20.86 1.09
N MET A 48 0.75 -19.76 0.45
CA MET A 48 -0.46 -19.70 -0.38
C MET A 48 -0.19 -20.10 -1.83
N ALA A 49 -1.25 -20.41 -2.57
CA ALA A 49 -1.16 -20.67 -4.01
C ALA A 49 -0.83 -19.38 -4.77
N ILE A 50 -1.54 -18.29 -4.45
CA ILE A 50 -1.23 -16.93 -4.90
C ILE A 50 -0.33 -16.27 -3.85
N ARG A 51 0.96 -16.20 -4.14
CA ARG A 51 2.00 -15.76 -3.19
C ARG A 51 2.24 -14.26 -3.15
N GLY A 52 1.46 -13.49 -3.90
CA GLY A 52 1.66 -12.06 -4.01
C GLY A 52 0.63 -11.38 -4.89
N THR A 53 0.98 -10.18 -5.29
CA THR A 53 0.10 -9.26 -5.97
C THR A 53 0.86 -8.37 -6.95
N TYR A 54 0.13 -7.73 -7.85
CA TYR A 54 0.70 -6.72 -8.74
C TYR A 54 -0.17 -5.47 -8.87
N TYR A 55 0.52 -4.39 -9.19
CA TYR A 55 -0.05 -3.17 -9.73
C TYR A 55 0.37 -3.03 -11.19
N GLN A 56 -0.55 -2.60 -12.04
CA GLN A 56 -0.23 -2.23 -13.42
C GLN A 56 -1.01 -0.96 -13.80
N GLY A 57 -0.27 0.10 -14.13
CA GLY A 57 -0.80 1.24 -14.86
C GLY A 57 -0.64 1.04 -16.37
N ASP A 58 -0.84 2.09 -17.15
CA ASP A 58 -0.78 2.01 -18.62
C ASP A 58 0.60 1.57 -19.14
N THR A 59 1.67 2.04 -18.48
CA THR A 59 3.07 1.85 -18.93
C THR A 59 3.97 1.26 -17.86
N VAL A 60 3.47 1.08 -16.64
CA VAL A 60 4.26 0.66 -15.48
C VAL A 60 3.64 -0.54 -14.81
N ARG A 61 4.49 -1.38 -14.24
CA ARG A 61 4.10 -2.60 -13.54
C ARG A 61 4.98 -2.76 -12.30
N TYR A 62 4.39 -3.21 -11.21
CA TYR A 62 5.09 -3.50 -9.97
C TYR A 62 4.52 -4.79 -9.39
N CYS A 63 5.35 -5.60 -8.75
CA CYS A 63 4.92 -6.81 -8.07
C CYS A 63 5.50 -6.88 -6.66
N ALA A 64 4.74 -7.45 -5.75
CA ALA A 64 5.21 -7.80 -4.41
C ALA A 64 4.78 -9.23 -4.10
N TYR A 65 5.72 -10.11 -3.76
CA TYR A 65 5.44 -11.55 -3.66
C TYR A 65 6.47 -12.32 -2.84
N TRP A 66 6.04 -13.46 -2.29
CA TRP A 66 6.95 -14.49 -1.78
C TRP A 66 7.41 -15.41 -2.91
N ASP A 67 8.71 -15.60 -3.06
CA ASP A 67 9.25 -16.62 -3.97
C ASP A 67 9.21 -18.03 -3.34
N TYR A 68 9.59 -19.05 -4.10
CA TYR A 68 9.66 -20.44 -3.60
C TYR A 68 10.92 -20.73 -2.77
N SER A 69 11.79 -19.74 -2.58
CA SER A 69 12.89 -19.78 -1.62
C SER A 69 12.53 -19.04 -0.33
N ASP A 70 11.23 -18.80 -0.11
CA ASP A 70 10.67 -18.12 1.06
C ASP A 70 11.23 -16.71 1.27
N ARG A 71 11.45 -15.98 0.17
CA ARG A 71 11.85 -14.56 0.20
C ARG A 71 10.73 -13.65 -0.24
N PHE A 72 10.41 -12.65 0.58
CA PHE A 72 9.52 -11.56 0.18
C PHE A 72 10.28 -10.59 -0.72
N CYS A 73 9.81 -10.43 -1.96
CA CYS A 73 10.46 -9.68 -3.01
C CYS A 73 9.57 -8.54 -3.50
N PHE A 74 10.19 -7.39 -3.78
CA PHE A 74 9.59 -6.32 -4.57
C PHE A 74 10.21 -6.31 -5.96
N ARG A 75 9.39 -6.28 -7.01
CA ARG A 75 9.83 -6.12 -8.40
C ARG A 75 9.33 -4.78 -8.95
N ASP A 76 10.26 -4.00 -9.49
CA ASP A 76 9.97 -2.69 -10.05
C ASP A 76 9.50 -2.73 -11.53
N ASN A 77 9.22 -1.55 -12.08
CA ASN A 77 8.80 -1.36 -13.47
C ASN A 77 9.93 -1.59 -14.51
N HIS A 78 11.14 -1.87 -14.06
CA HIS A 78 12.29 -2.26 -14.88
C HIS A 78 12.61 -3.76 -14.72
N ASN A 79 11.71 -4.53 -14.09
CA ASN A 79 11.88 -5.94 -13.73
C ASN A 79 13.05 -6.22 -12.77
N GLN A 80 13.61 -5.19 -12.12
CA GLN A 80 14.60 -5.40 -11.07
C GLN A 80 13.92 -5.99 -9.85
N ILE A 81 14.52 -7.04 -9.30
CA ILE A 81 14.00 -7.73 -8.11
C ILE A 81 14.86 -7.32 -6.92
N THR A 82 14.20 -6.80 -5.89
CA THR A 82 14.79 -6.49 -4.60
C THR A 82 14.21 -7.44 -3.55
N PRO A 83 14.92 -8.52 -3.18
CA PRO A 83 14.54 -9.35 -2.04
C PRO A 83 14.67 -8.55 -0.75
N LEU A 84 13.64 -8.55 0.09
CA LEU A 84 13.57 -7.72 1.30
C LEU A 84 13.70 -8.57 2.57
N PHE A 85 12.94 -9.65 2.65
CA PHE A 85 12.92 -10.53 3.81
C PHE A 85 13.06 -11.98 3.38
N GLU A 86 13.52 -12.83 4.29
CA GLU A 86 13.54 -14.29 4.17
C GLU A 86 12.87 -14.92 5.38
N ARG A 87 11.99 -15.88 5.15
CA ARG A 87 11.43 -16.73 6.20
C ARG A 87 12.30 -17.98 6.31
N ALA A 88 12.93 -18.15 7.47
CA ALA A 88 13.69 -19.35 7.77
C ALA A 88 12.75 -20.55 8.00
N ARG A 89 13.28 -21.78 7.89
CA ARG A 89 12.51 -23.03 8.09
C ARG A 89 11.82 -23.15 9.46
N ASN A 90 12.30 -22.41 10.46
CA ASN A 90 11.68 -22.36 11.79
C ASN A 90 10.56 -21.30 11.89
N GLY A 91 10.13 -20.72 10.77
CA GLY A 91 9.10 -19.69 10.69
C GLY A 91 9.59 -18.28 10.99
N LYS A 92 10.85 -18.08 11.42
CA LYS A 92 11.35 -16.74 11.76
C LYS A 92 11.61 -15.90 10.51
N ILE A 93 11.19 -14.65 10.55
CA ILE A 93 11.48 -13.66 9.51
C ILE A 93 12.83 -12.98 9.78
N ARG A 94 13.65 -12.87 8.74
CA ARG A 94 14.93 -12.16 8.75
C ARG A 94 14.97 -11.14 7.63
N ALA A 95 15.30 -9.89 7.96
CA ALA A 95 15.63 -8.89 6.94
C ALA A 95 16.90 -9.30 6.16
N LEU A 96 16.89 -9.10 4.84
CA LEU A 96 18.04 -9.38 3.98
C LEU A 96 19.01 -8.19 3.86
N HIS A 97 18.62 -7.04 4.39
CA HIS A 97 19.37 -5.79 4.40
C HIS A 97 19.42 -5.21 5.81
N THR A 98 20.35 -4.27 6.05
CA THR A 98 20.54 -3.65 7.37
C THR A 98 19.38 -2.72 7.71
N SER A 99 18.84 -2.02 6.71
CA SER A 99 17.64 -1.19 6.86
C SER A 99 16.74 -1.32 5.64
N ILE A 100 15.44 -1.48 5.87
CA ILE A 100 14.42 -1.53 4.83
C ILE A 100 13.30 -0.61 5.28
N ASP A 101 12.93 0.34 4.42
CA ASP A 101 11.82 1.26 4.67
C ASP A 101 11.00 1.45 3.40
N ALA A 102 9.69 1.57 3.56
CA ALA A 102 8.75 1.74 2.48
C ALA A 102 7.75 2.82 2.87
N VAL A 103 7.78 3.93 2.14
CA VAL A 103 7.05 5.15 2.50
C VAL A 103 6.12 5.53 1.38
N VAL A 104 4.87 5.82 1.74
CA VAL A 104 3.89 6.48 0.86
C VAL A 104 3.63 7.87 1.40
N GLU A 105 3.83 8.89 0.57
CA GLU A 105 3.62 10.29 0.92
C GLU A 105 2.87 11.04 -0.19
N PRO A 106 2.23 12.20 0.08
CA PRO A 106 1.66 13.02 -0.98
C PRO A 106 2.71 13.43 -2.02
N ALA A 107 2.39 13.29 -3.30
CA ALA A 107 3.30 13.68 -4.37
C ALA A 107 3.46 15.21 -4.43
N LYS A 108 4.67 15.67 -4.73
CA LYS A 108 5.02 17.10 -4.80
C LYS A 108 5.74 17.41 -6.11
N LYS A 109 5.34 18.50 -6.75
CA LYS A 109 6.03 19.11 -7.88
C LYS A 109 7.40 19.64 -7.45
N PRO A 110 8.32 19.92 -8.40
CA PRO A 110 9.59 20.59 -8.09
C PRO A 110 9.43 21.93 -7.33
N SER A 111 8.31 22.61 -7.50
CA SER A 111 7.97 23.84 -6.77
C SER A 111 7.58 23.62 -5.30
N GLY A 112 7.48 22.37 -4.83
CA GLY A 112 6.97 22.00 -3.51
C GLY A 112 5.44 21.91 -3.41
N ALA A 113 4.72 22.34 -4.45
CA ALA A 113 3.26 22.23 -4.49
C ALA A 113 2.81 20.78 -4.64
N LEU A 114 1.70 20.41 -4.00
CA LEU A 114 1.14 19.07 -4.11
C LEU A 114 0.66 18.76 -5.53
N GLU A 115 0.89 17.52 -5.96
CA GLU A 115 0.24 16.95 -7.12
C GLU A 115 -1.06 16.28 -6.70
N GLN A 116 -2.17 16.96 -6.95
CA GLN A 116 -3.49 16.51 -6.52
C GLN A 116 -3.83 15.14 -7.10
N GLY A 117 -4.39 14.28 -6.25
CA GLY A 117 -4.79 12.92 -6.59
C GLY A 117 -3.65 11.89 -6.70
N LYS A 118 -2.41 12.33 -6.47
CA LYS A 118 -1.22 11.49 -6.58
C LYS A 118 -0.49 11.30 -5.26
N SER A 119 0.02 10.09 -5.07
CA SER A 119 0.96 9.76 -4.00
C SER A 119 2.30 9.40 -4.61
N ARG A 120 3.34 9.48 -3.78
CA ARG A 120 4.69 9.06 -4.08
C ARG A 120 5.05 7.88 -3.18
N PHE A 121 5.42 6.76 -3.77
CA PHE A 121 5.98 5.62 -3.07
C PHE A 121 7.50 5.63 -3.19
N LYS A 122 8.18 5.36 -2.07
CA LYS A 122 9.63 5.16 -2.02
C LYS A 122 9.95 3.87 -1.29
N LEU A 123 10.77 3.03 -1.92
CA LEU A 123 11.42 1.90 -1.26
C LEU A 123 12.88 2.25 -1.00
N VAL A 124 13.28 2.25 0.26
CA VAL A 124 14.63 2.57 0.72
C VAL A 124 15.26 1.31 1.30
N VAL A 125 16.42 0.93 0.77
CA VAL A 125 17.19 -0.23 1.22
C VAL A 125 18.60 0.23 1.51
N ASP A 126 19.10 -0.06 2.71
CA ASP A 126 20.41 0.38 3.21
C ASP A 126 20.66 1.89 2.99
N GLY A 127 19.63 2.70 3.29
CA GLY A 127 19.66 4.16 3.12
C GLY A 127 19.59 4.64 1.66
N LYS A 128 19.54 3.75 0.67
CA LYS A 128 19.44 4.08 -0.76
C LYS A 128 18.02 3.90 -1.26
N VAL A 129 17.49 4.90 -1.96
CA VAL A 129 16.23 4.79 -2.69
C VAL A 129 16.42 3.82 -3.86
N THR A 130 15.75 2.67 -3.79
CA THR A 130 15.75 1.62 -4.83
C THR A 130 14.55 1.74 -5.76
N THR A 131 13.45 2.30 -5.28
CA THR A 131 12.28 2.61 -6.11
C THR A 131 11.70 3.94 -5.66
N ASP A 132 11.32 4.76 -6.64
CA ASP A 132 10.70 6.07 -6.42
C ASP A 132 9.67 6.30 -7.54
N VAL A 133 8.39 6.30 -7.18
CA VAL A 133 7.31 6.39 -8.15
C VAL A 133 6.22 7.32 -7.66
N VAL A 134 5.72 8.14 -8.58
CA VAL A 134 4.50 8.93 -8.40
C VAL A 134 3.38 8.21 -9.13
N TYR A 135 2.26 7.96 -8.45
CA TYR A 135 1.13 7.20 -8.98
C TYR A 135 -0.20 7.86 -8.60
N GLU A 136 -1.25 7.58 -9.39
CA GLU A 136 -2.62 8.04 -9.12
C GLU A 136 -3.21 7.24 -7.95
N SER A 137 -3.21 7.84 -6.76
CA SER A 137 -3.70 7.21 -5.52
C SER A 137 -5.17 7.54 -5.23
N GLN A 138 -5.73 8.57 -5.86
CA GLN A 138 -7.11 9.01 -5.61
C GLN A 138 -8.15 7.92 -5.88
N LEU A 139 -7.91 7.08 -6.88
CA LEU A 139 -8.81 5.96 -7.18
C LEU A 139 -8.92 5.01 -5.97
N PHE A 140 -7.79 4.61 -5.40
CA PHE A 140 -7.78 3.66 -4.28
C PHE A 140 -8.34 4.25 -3.00
N LEU A 141 -8.12 5.55 -2.76
CA LEU A 141 -8.74 6.27 -1.66
C LEU A 141 -10.27 6.28 -1.79
N ARG A 142 -10.81 6.48 -2.99
CA ARG A 142 -12.25 6.42 -3.24
C ARG A 142 -12.81 5.01 -3.08
N LEU A 143 -12.11 3.99 -3.57
CA LEU A 143 -12.51 2.59 -3.39
C LEU A 143 -12.56 2.23 -1.90
N TYR A 144 -11.53 2.59 -1.14
CA TYR A 144 -11.49 2.39 0.30
C TYR A 144 -12.63 3.14 1.02
N GLY A 145 -12.87 4.42 0.69
CA GLY A 145 -13.95 5.20 1.30
C GLY A 145 -15.36 4.73 0.93
N ALA A 146 -15.51 4.05 -0.22
CA ALA A 146 -16.77 3.44 -0.65
C ALA A 146 -16.95 2.01 -0.13
N ASP A 147 -15.95 1.43 0.54
CA ASP A 147 -16.04 0.09 1.11
C ASP A 147 -16.96 0.10 2.34
N VAL A 148 -18.14 -0.50 2.20
CA VAL A 148 -19.16 -0.61 3.25
C VAL A 148 -19.19 -2.00 3.89
N THR A 149 -18.15 -2.82 3.67
CA THR A 149 -18.10 -4.20 4.14
C THR A 149 -18.00 -4.24 5.68
N PRO A 150 -19.01 -4.76 6.39
CA PRO A 150 -19.19 -4.48 7.82
C PRO A 150 -18.26 -5.25 8.79
N PHE A 151 -17.29 -6.03 8.31
CA PHE A 151 -16.44 -6.90 9.16
C PHE A 151 -15.00 -7.09 8.65
N SER A 152 -14.45 -6.15 7.88
CA SER A 152 -13.15 -6.38 7.26
C SER A 152 -11.99 -5.78 8.04
N ASP A 153 -10.95 -6.60 8.28
CA ASP A 153 -9.57 -6.18 8.58
C ASP A 153 -8.92 -5.41 7.39
N ARG A 154 -9.73 -4.85 6.48
CA ARG A 154 -9.26 -4.16 5.27
C ARG A 154 -8.71 -2.80 5.64
N THR A 155 -7.50 -2.57 5.20
CA THR A 155 -6.81 -1.28 5.30
C THR A 155 -6.87 -0.57 3.95
N LEU A 156 -6.36 0.66 3.89
CA LEU A 156 -6.07 1.27 2.59
C LEU A 156 -5.11 0.38 1.77
N GLY A 157 -4.20 -0.35 2.42
CA GLY A 157 -3.33 -1.33 1.78
C GLY A 157 -4.03 -2.54 1.18
N SER A 158 -5.31 -2.79 1.49
CA SER A 158 -6.12 -3.78 0.76
C SER A 158 -6.53 -3.28 -0.64
N TRP A 159 -6.58 -1.95 -0.83
CA TRP A 159 -6.98 -1.32 -2.09
C TRP A 159 -5.78 -0.71 -2.85
N ASP A 160 -4.87 -0.06 -2.15
CA ASP A 160 -3.68 0.56 -2.73
C ASP A 160 -2.47 -0.36 -2.59
N PHE A 161 -1.95 -0.81 -3.74
CA PHE A 161 -0.78 -1.69 -3.82
C PHE A 161 0.43 -1.16 -3.05
N PHE A 162 0.76 0.12 -3.21
CA PHE A 162 1.97 0.67 -2.62
C PHE A 162 1.84 0.84 -1.11
N VAL A 163 0.62 1.11 -0.64
CA VAL A 163 0.30 1.08 0.80
C VAL A 163 0.40 -0.34 1.33
N GLY A 164 -0.14 -1.34 0.61
CA GLY A 164 -0.03 -2.75 1.01
C GLY A 164 1.42 -3.24 1.08
N VAL A 165 2.30 -2.77 0.18
CA VAL A 165 3.74 -3.04 0.26
C VAL A 165 4.36 -2.38 1.49
N ALA A 166 4.02 -1.13 1.78
CA ALA A 166 4.54 -0.44 2.97
C ALA A 166 4.10 -1.12 4.27
N GLU A 167 2.83 -1.55 4.35
CA GLU A 167 2.30 -2.33 5.47
C GLU A 167 3.05 -3.66 5.63
N ALA A 168 3.26 -4.42 4.55
CA ALA A 168 4.01 -5.67 4.60
C ALA A 168 5.45 -5.48 5.08
N VAL A 169 6.15 -4.46 4.58
CA VAL A 169 7.51 -4.12 5.02
C VAL A 169 7.53 -3.79 6.52
N HIS A 170 6.54 -3.05 7.00
CA HIS A 170 6.43 -2.70 8.42
C HIS A 170 6.17 -3.94 9.29
N CYS A 171 5.19 -4.77 8.93
CA CYS A 171 4.85 -6.00 9.67
C CYS A 171 6.03 -6.97 9.74
N LEU A 172 6.68 -7.26 8.60
CA LEU A 172 7.82 -8.17 8.56
C LEU A 172 9.04 -7.63 9.33
N SER A 173 9.19 -6.30 9.40
CA SER A 173 10.24 -5.66 10.21
C SER A 173 9.95 -5.71 11.72
N SER A 174 8.67 -5.64 12.12
CA SER A 174 8.29 -5.71 13.53
C SER A 174 8.37 -7.14 14.08
N GLU A 175 8.01 -8.14 13.28
CA GLU A 175 8.19 -9.57 13.60
C GLU A 175 9.66 -9.96 13.77
N HIS A 176 10.57 -9.32 13.03
CA HIS A 176 12.02 -9.46 13.23
C HIS A 176 12.46 -9.01 14.64
N THR A 177 11.76 -8.04 15.23
CA THR A 177 12.13 -7.42 16.50
C THR A 177 11.40 -8.05 17.70
N HIS A 178 10.19 -8.59 17.51
CA HIS A 178 9.36 -9.15 18.59
C HIS A 178 8.57 -10.41 18.17
N PRO A 179 9.13 -11.62 18.30
CA PRO A 179 8.45 -12.87 17.92
C PRO A 179 7.27 -13.28 18.84
N GLU A 180 6.99 -12.55 19.93
CA GLU A 180 5.96 -12.91 20.93
C GLU A 180 4.67 -12.06 20.87
N LYS A 181 4.54 -11.12 19.92
CA LYS A 181 3.37 -10.21 19.83
C LYS A 181 2.69 -10.24 18.46
N SER A 182 2.34 -11.42 17.97
CA SER A 182 1.62 -11.58 16.69
C SER A 182 0.15 -11.16 16.77
N GLU A 183 -0.48 -11.16 17.96
CA GLU A 183 -1.92 -10.83 18.07
C GLU A 183 -2.22 -9.34 18.35
N THR A 184 -1.29 -8.58 18.93
CA THR A 184 -1.52 -7.18 19.32
C THR A 184 -1.01 -6.14 18.32
N ALA A 185 -0.14 -6.54 17.38
CA ALA A 185 0.33 -5.66 16.30
C ALA A 185 -0.79 -5.24 15.32
N LYS A 186 -1.94 -5.94 15.33
CA LYS A 186 -3.12 -5.65 14.50
C LYS A 186 -3.77 -4.28 14.74
N HIS A 187 -3.36 -3.53 15.76
CA HIS A 187 -4.03 -2.29 16.17
C HIS A 187 -3.08 -1.08 16.29
N GLU A 188 -1.80 -1.20 15.92
CA GLU A 188 -0.80 -0.12 16.01
C GLU A 188 -0.51 0.56 14.66
N TRP A 189 -1.38 0.42 13.66
CA TRP A 189 -1.22 1.05 12.33
C TRP A 189 -1.67 2.50 12.23
N ALA A 190 -1.87 3.19 13.36
CA ALA A 190 -2.19 4.63 13.41
C ALA A 190 -1.00 5.55 13.00
N ASN A 191 0.17 4.99 12.66
CA ASN A 191 1.39 5.76 12.37
C ASN A 191 1.92 5.65 10.92
N VAL A 192 1.22 4.93 10.02
CA VAL A 192 1.31 5.33 8.60
C VAL A 192 0.68 6.71 8.56
N SER A 193 1.44 7.75 8.20
CA SER A 193 0.88 9.09 8.00
C SER A 193 0.00 9.09 6.75
N LEU A 194 -1.13 8.37 6.82
CA LEU A 194 -2.29 8.60 5.99
C LEU A 194 -2.56 10.11 6.06
N PRO A 195 -2.87 10.75 4.93
CA PRO A 195 -3.22 12.15 4.98
C PRO A 195 -4.47 12.24 5.86
N ILE A 196 -4.36 12.93 7.00
CA ILE A 196 -5.37 12.91 8.05
C ILE A 196 -6.70 13.26 7.44
N SER A 197 -7.64 12.34 7.51
CA SER A 197 -8.99 12.54 6.98
C SER A 197 -9.96 12.78 8.12
N GLN A 198 -10.89 13.72 7.93
CA GLN A 198 -11.93 14.02 8.90
C GLN A 198 -13.26 14.29 8.22
N HIS A 199 -14.35 13.88 8.84
CA HIS A 199 -15.69 14.04 8.32
C HIS A 199 -16.26 15.43 8.68
N SER A 200 -17.16 15.94 7.85
CA SER A 200 -17.88 17.19 8.12
C SER A 200 -18.55 17.16 9.51
N GLY A 201 -18.34 18.22 10.28
CA GLY A 201 -18.82 18.34 11.65
C GLY A 201 -17.90 17.75 12.71
N GLU A 202 -16.82 17.03 12.36
CA GLU A 202 -15.79 16.64 13.33
C GLU A 202 -14.96 17.85 13.77
N VAL A 203 -14.21 17.73 14.87
CA VAL A 203 -13.31 18.79 15.33
C VAL A 203 -11.98 18.65 14.62
N CYS A 204 -11.60 19.67 13.86
CA CYS A 204 -10.34 19.79 13.14
C CYS A 204 -9.14 19.49 14.04
N GLU A 205 -8.32 18.52 13.67
CA GLU A 205 -7.18 18.06 14.48
C GLU A 205 -5.89 18.83 14.18
N LYS A 206 -5.79 19.44 12.99
CA LYS A 206 -4.58 20.13 12.51
C LYS A 206 -4.88 21.47 11.88
N ASN A 207 -4.02 22.44 12.18
CA ASN A 207 -3.93 23.68 11.42
C ASN A 207 -3.48 23.37 9.99
N GLY A 208 -4.06 24.09 9.02
CA GLY A 208 -3.56 24.10 7.66
C GLY A 208 -4.67 23.96 6.63
N ARG A 209 -4.28 23.53 5.44
CA ARG A 209 -5.20 23.38 4.32
C ARG A 209 -5.81 21.98 4.34
N TRP A 210 -7.13 21.93 4.26
CA TRP A 210 -7.92 20.71 4.14
C TRP A 210 -8.64 20.72 2.81
N GLY A 211 -8.55 19.64 2.04
CA GLY A 211 -9.23 19.48 0.75
C GLY A 211 -10.37 18.48 0.86
N ARG A 212 -11.46 18.67 0.11
CA ARG A 212 -12.53 17.67 0.03
C ARG A 212 -12.02 16.45 -0.73
N VAL A 213 -12.18 15.25 -0.17
CA VAL A 213 -11.66 13.98 -0.73
C VAL A 213 -12.08 13.77 -2.19
N ASP A 214 -13.34 14.10 -2.51
CA ASP A 214 -13.89 13.93 -3.85
C ASP A 214 -13.43 14.98 -4.86
N ASP A 215 -13.07 16.18 -4.41
CA ASP A 215 -12.61 17.29 -5.23
C ASP A 215 -11.70 18.23 -4.43
N LEU A 216 -10.40 17.98 -4.53
CA LEU A 216 -9.39 18.70 -3.74
C LEU A 216 -9.22 20.17 -4.18
N LYS A 217 -9.86 20.61 -5.26
CA LYS A 217 -9.93 22.04 -5.63
C LYS A 217 -10.75 22.83 -4.61
N GLU A 218 -11.76 22.19 -4.05
CA GLU A 218 -12.46 22.71 -2.89
C GLU A 218 -11.62 22.44 -1.65
N SER A 219 -10.90 23.48 -1.22
CA SER A 219 -10.09 23.42 -0.01
C SER A 219 -10.38 24.59 0.91
N HIS A 220 -10.29 24.32 2.21
CA HIS A 220 -10.48 25.29 3.27
C HIS A 220 -9.22 25.37 4.11
N LEU A 221 -8.89 26.59 4.53
CA LEU A 221 -7.92 26.78 5.60
C LEU A 221 -8.67 26.60 6.92
N LEU A 222 -8.27 25.60 7.71
CA LEU A 222 -8.90 25.30 9.00
C LEU A 222 -7.86 25.29 10.10
N TRP A 223 -8.29 25.69 11.28
CA TRP A 223 -7.50 25.69 12.50
C TRP A 223 -7.95 24.57 13.41
N LYS A 224 -7.00 24.02 14.16
CA LYS A 224 -7.25 23.00 15.17
C LYS A 224 -8.31 23.50 16.15
N GLY A 225 -9.33 22.69 16.39
CA GLY A 225 -10.46 23.03 17.23
C GLY A 225 -11.69 23.56 16.49
N GLU A 226 -11.55 23.96 15.22
CA GLU A 226 -12.71 24.33 14.38
C GLU A 226 -13.52 23.10 13.96
N ARG A 227 -14.78 23.27 13.56
CA ARG A 227 -15.57 22.18 13.01
C ARG A 227 -15.28 22.04 11.52
N MET A 228 -15.08 20.80 11.06
CA MET A 228 -14.90 20.50 9.65
C MET A 228 -16.13 20.98 8.85
N PRO A 229 -15.94 21.80 7.81
CA PRO A 229 -17.05 22.46 7.13
C PRO A 229 -17.88 21.47 6.33
N ARG A 230 -19.17 21.77 6.14
CA ARG A 230 -20.00 21.09 5.14
C ARG A 230 -19.79 21.75 3.79
N ASN A 231 -19.79 20.98 2.71
CA ASN A 231 -19.85 21.58 1.37
C ASN A 231 -21.29 21.63 0.85
N HIS A 232 -21.74 22.82 0.45
CA HIS A 232 -23.11 23.07 -0.02
C HIS A 232 -24.20 22.45 0.88
N GLY A 233 -23.99 22.48 2.20
CA GLY A 233 -24.91 21.91 3.19
C GLY A 233 -24.86 20.39 3.34
N LYS A 234 -24.05 19.69 2.55
CA LYS A 234 -23.85 18.24 2.63
C LYS A 234 -22.62 17.89 3.46
N ASN A 235 -22.70 16.75 4.14
CA ASN A 235 -21.53 16.16 4.77
C ASN A 235 -20.61 15.59 3.69
N VAL A 236 -19.33 15.86 3.84
CA VAL A 236 -18.24 15.42 2.96
C VAL A 236 -17.04 15.02 3.82
N ASP A 237 -16.15 14.23 3.24
CA ASP A 237 -14.86 13.90 3.82
C ASP A 237 -13.80 14.91 3.40
N TRP A 238 -12.96 15.28 4.36
CA TRP A 238 -11.84 16.18 4.19
C TRP A 238 -10.55 15.42 4.40
N VAL A 239 -9.49 15.87 3.74
CA VAL A 239 -8.15 15.35 3.89
C VAL A 239 -7.17 16.50 4.10
N TRP A 240 -6.28 16.36 5.08
CA TRP A 240 -5.27 17.35 5.39
C TRP A 240 -4.20 17.36 4.30
N LEU A 241 -4.07 18.49 3.62
CA LEU A 241 -3.14 18.69 2.51
C LEU A 241 -1.78 19.19 2.97
N GLY A 242 -1.73 19.90 4.10
CA GLY A 242 -0.47 20.43 4.62
C GLY A 242 -0.65 21.69 5.47
N PRO A 243 0.44 22.19 6.06
CA PRO A 243 0.42 23.44 6.81
C PRO A 243 0.10 24.64 5.89
N SER A 244 -0.44 25.70 6.50
CA SER A 244 -0.70 27.00 5.86
C SER A 244 0.57 27.80 5.63
#